data_AF-A0A317IEY8-F1
#
_entry.id   AF-A0A317IEY8-F1
#
_cell.length_a   1.000
_cell.length_b   1.000
_cell.length_c   1.000
_cell.angle_alpha   90.00
_cell.angle_beta   90.00
_cell.angle_gamma   90.00
#
_symmetry.space_group_name_H-M   'P 1'
#
loop_
_entity.id
_entity.type
_entity.pdbx_description
1 polymer ?
#
loop_
_entity_poly.entity_id
_entity_poly.type
_entity_poly.pdbx_seq_one_letter_code
_entity_poly.pdbx_strand_id
1 'polypeptide(L)'
;MESDPKSIRIGELLIGAGFITRPDLNEALEIAKHSGQMIGRVLIMSGFLTEERLKATLRAQEHLRAGHISVDTALRALAVADKDNSQFDAALNRVKHAV
;
A
#
# COMPACT_ATOMS: atom_id res chain seq x y z
N MET A 1 -10.31 3.78 -20.60
CA MET A 1 -9.30 4.12 -19.56
C MET A 1 -8.48 2.88 -19.30
N GLU A 2 -7.45 2.66 -20.11
CA GLU A 2 -6.46 1.62 -19.87
C GLU A 2 -5.71 1.94 -18.58
N SER A 3 -5.86 1.10 -17.56
CA SER A 3 -4.94 1.11 -16.42
C SER A 3 -3.85 0.11 -16.75
N ASP A 4 -2.72 0.59 -17.25
CA ASP A 4 -1.51 -0.20 -17.44
C ASP A 4 -1.20 -0.99 -16.15
N PRO A 5 -1.11 -2.34 -16.20
CA PRO A 5 -0.75 -3.15 -15.03
C PRO A 5 0.64 -2.84 -14.46
N LYS A 6 1.44 -2.01 -15.16
CA LYS A 6 2.77 -1.54 -14.74
C LYS A 6 2.76 -0.32 -13.82
N SER A 7 1.64 0.40 -13.66
CA SER A 7 1.59 1.64 -12.89
C SER A 7 0.55 1.60 -11.77
N ILE A 8 0.60 0.53 -10.96
CA ILE A 8 -0.23 0.47 -9.75
C ILE A 8 0.19 1.60 -8.82
N ARG A 9 -0.75 2.51 -8.55
CA ARG A 9 -0.55 3.65 -7.66
C ARG A 9 -0.63 3.18 -6.22
N ILE A 10 0.29 3.67 -5.39
CA ILE A 10 0.34 3.31 -3.96
C ILE A 10 -0.96 3.66 -3.24
N GLY A 11 -1.60 4.78 -3.62
CA GLY A 11 -2.89 5.18 -3.04
C GLY A 11 -4.00 4.14 -3.24
N GLU A 12 -4.06 3.51 -4.41
CA GLU A 12 -5.07 2.47 -4.67
C GLU A 12 -4.76 1.18 -3.89
N LEU A 13 -3.48 0.86 -3.66
CA LEU A 13 -3.10 -0.26 -2.78
C LEU A 13 -3.46 0.03 -1.32
N LEU A 14 -3.21 1.24 -0.84
CA LEU A 14 -3.55 1.64 0.53
C LEU A 14 -5.06 1.58 0.77
N ILE A 15 -5.86 2.03 -0.21
CA ILE A 15 -7.33 1.93 -0.16
C ILE A 15 -7.76 0.47 -0.26
N GLY A 16 -7.21 -0.30 -1.21
CA GLY A 16 -7.55 -1.71 -1.40
C GLY A 16 -7.20 -2.60 -0.20
N ALA A 17 -6.15 -2.24 0.54
CA ALA A 17 -5.77 -2.90 1.78
C ALA A 17 -6.61 -2.44 2.99
N GLY A 18 -7.45 -1.42 2.83
CA GLY A 18 -8.26 -0.84 3.91
C GLY A 18 -7.44 -0.02 4.92
N PHE A 19 -6.22 0.39 4.57
CA PHE A 19 -5.36 1.19 5.46
C PHE A 19 -5.79 2.64 5.54
N ILE A 20 -6.31 3.18 4.43
CA ILE A 20 -6.85 4.53 4.33
C ILE A 20 -8.15 4.49 3.51
N THR A 21 -8.94 5.54 3.61
CA THR A 21 -10.11 5.74 2.74
C THR A 21 -9.78 6.70 1.58
N ARG A 22 -10.66 6.73 0.56
CA ARG A 22 -10.54 7.68 -0.55
C ARG A 22 -10.55 9.16 -0.10
N PRO A 23 -11.39 9.62 0.85
CA PRO A 23 -11.29 10.98 1.35
C PRO A 23 -9.96 11.26 2.07
N ASP A 24 -9.44 10.34 2.88
CA ASP A 24 -8.13 10.51 3.54
C ASP A 24 -7.00 10.70 2.51
N LEU A 25 -7.03 9.91 1.43
CA LEU A 25 -6.07 10.05 0.34
C LEU A 25 -6.19 11.40 -0.37
N ASN A 26 -7.42 11.86 -0.64
CA ASN A 26 -7.64 13.16 -1.28
C ASN A 26 -7.14 14.32 -0.42
N GLU A 27 -7.43 14.31 0.88
CA GLU A 27 -6.94 15.33 1.81
C GLU A 27 -5.41 15.35 1.84
N ALA A 28 -4.79 14.18 1.97
CA ALA A 28 -3.34 14.08 1.97
C ALA A 28 -2.72 14.53 0.64
N LEU A 29 -3.39 14.30 -0.50
CA LEU A 29 -2.95 14.77 -1.83
C LEU A 29 -2.99 16.29 -1.93
N GLU A 30 -4.05 16.93 -1.43
CA GLU A 30 -4.16 18.39 -1.37
C GLU A 30 -3.03 18.97 -0.52
N ILE A 31 -2.83 18.45 0.69
CA ILE A 31 -1.75 18.90 1.58
C ILE A 31 -0.38 18.71 0.92
N ALA A 32 -0.10 17.53 0.36
CA ALA A 32 1.16 17.23 -0.33
C ALA A 32 1.42 18.18 -1.50
N LYS A 33 0.38 18.54 -2.26
CA LYS A 33 0.46 19.48 -3.38
C LYS A 33 0.80 20.90 -2.90
N HIS A 34 0.22 21.34 -1.79
CA HIS A 34 0.47 22.66 -1.22
C HIS A 34 1.82 22.77 -0.49
N SER A 35 2.26 21.70 0.18
CA SER A 35 3.49 21.69 0.96
C SER A 35 4.73 21.19 0.20
N GLY A 36 4.53 20.58 -0.97
CA GLY A 36 5.60 19.91 -1.73
C GLY A 36 6.14 18.64 -1.07
N GLN A 37 5.48 18.14 -0.03
CA GLN A 37 5.90 16.93 0.68
C GLN A 37 5.46 15.65 -0.03
N MET A 38 6.15 14.55 0.25
CA MET A 38 5.74 13.23 -0.25
C MET A 38 4.41 12.80 0.38
N ILE A 39 3.48 12.30 -0.44
CA ILE A 39 2.15 11.86 0.00
C ILE A 39 2.19 10.86 1.16
N GLY A 40 3.12 9.89 1.13
CA GLY A 40 3.28 8.92 2.21
C GLY A 40 3.64 9.57 3.55
N ARG A 41 4.45 10.64 3.51
CA ARG A 41 4.81 11.41 4.71
C ARG A 41 3.61 12.19 5.24
N VAL A 42 2.84 12.80 4.35
CA VAL A 42 1.61 13.51 4.73
C VAL A 42 0.60 12.57 5.36
N LEU A 43 0.36 11.40 4.77
CA LEU A 43 -0.54 10.38 5.34
C LEU A 43 -0.15 9.96 6.76
N ILE A 44 1.16 9.87 7.04
CA ILE A 44 1.66 9.58 8.39
C ILE A 44 1.47 10.77 9.33
N MET A 45 1.83 11.97 8.87
CA MET A 45 1.71 13.19 9.68
C MET A 45 0.25 13.54 10.02
N SER A 46 -0.69 13.25 9.13
CA SER A 46 -2.12 13.41 9.34
C SER A 46 -2.73 12.28 10.19
N GLY A 47 -1.96 11.25 10.56
CA GLY A 47 -2.42 10.12 11.37
C GLY A 47 -3.28 9.09 10.63
N PHE A 48 -3.40 9.20 9.30
CA PHE A 48 -4.16 8.26 8.47
C PHE A 48 -3.43 6.94 8.25
N LEU A 49 -2.09 6.96 8.29
CA LEU A 49 -1.26 5.80 7.98
C LEU A 49 -0.11 5.65 8.96
N THR A 50 0.26 4.43 9.32
CA THR A 50 1.46 4.16 10.11
C THR A 50 2.68 3.93 9.21
N GLU A 51 3.88 4.17 9.73
CA GLU A 51 5.12 3.87 9.00
C GLU A 51 5.22 2.40 8.57
N GLU A 52 4.75 1.49 9.43
CA GLU A 52 4.76 0.05 9.16
C GLU A 52 3.86 -0.32 7.98
N ARG A 53 2.63 0.22 7.95
CA ARG A 53 1.69 0.02 6.84
C ARG A 53 2.22 0.63 5.54
N LEU A 54 2.85 1.81 5.61
CA LEU A 54 3.47 2.42 4.44
C LEU A 54 4.63 1.55 3.90
N LYS A 55 5.53 1.09 4.78
CA LYS A 55 6.65 0.21 4.40
C LYS A 55 6.15 -1.09 3.77
N ALA A 56 5.14 -1.73 4.36
CA ALA A 56 4.54 -2.94 3.80
C ALA A 56 3.94 -2.69 2.41
N THR A 57 3.23 -1.57 2.23
CA THR A 57 2.62 -1.23 0.94
C THR A 57 3.66 -0.91 -0.14
N LEU A 58 4.76 -0.24 0.22
CA LEU A 58 5.87 0.01 -0.69
C LEU A 58 6.51 -1.30 -1.17
N ARG A 59 6.74 -2.25 -0.26
CA ARG A 59 7.21 -3.60 -0.62
C ARG A 59 6.25 -4.30 -1.57
N ALA A 60 4.95 -4.28 -1.26
CA ALA A 60 3.93 -4.84 -2.14
C ALA A 60 3.99 -4.23 -3.55
N GLN A 61 4.10 -2.89 -3.65
CA GLN A 61 4.21 -2.18 -4.92
C GLN A 61 5.48 -2.57 -5.69
N GLU A 62 6.61 -2.73 -5.02
CA GLU A 62 7.86 -3.20 -5.62
C GLU A 62 7.70 -4.59 -6.25
N HIS A 63 7.13 -5.55 -5.52
CA HIS A 63 6.85 -6.90 -6.04
C HIS A 63 5.86 -6.90 -7.20
N LEU A 64 4.85 -6.03 -7.17
CA LEU A 64 3.88 -5.86 -8.27
C LEU A 64 4.57 -5.31 -9.53
N ARG A 65 5.42 -4.28 -9.38
CA ARG A 65 6.18 -3.69 -10.49
C ARG A 65 7.19 -4.66 -11.08
N ALA A 66 7.78 -5.51 -10.25
CA ALA A 66 8.65 -6.60 -10.68
C ALA A 66 7.89 -7.75 -11.35
N GLY A 67 6.55 -7.77 -11.29
CA GLY A 67 5.73 -8.86 -11.82
C GLY A 67 5.82 -10.15 -11.00
N HIS A 68 6.32 -10.09 -9.77
CA HIS A 68 6.49 -11.26 -8.90
C HIS A 68 5.19 -11.76 -8.28
N ILE A 69 4.19 -10.87 -8.16
CA ILE A 69 2.90 -11.13 -7.52
C ILE A 69 1.79 -10.39 -8.26
N SER A 70 0.55 -10.83 -8.08
CA SER A 70 -0.65 -10.12 -8.56
C SER A 70 -1.22 -9.19 -7.48
N VAL A 71 -2.11 -8.27 -7.88
CA VAL A 71 -2.75 -7.31 -6.96
C VAL A 71 -3.50 -8.03 -5.84
N ASP A 72 -4.24 -9.08 -6.15
CA ASP A 72 -4.93 -9.92 -5.16
C ASP A 72 -3.95 -10.44 -4.09
N THR A 73 -2.84 -11.04 -4.52
CA THR A 73 -1.81 -11.57 -3.64
C THR A 73 -1.21 -10.46 -2.77
N ALA A 74 -0.95 -9.29 -3.35
CA ALA A 74 -0.44 -8.14 -2.62
C ALA A 74 -1.40 -7.69 -1.52
N LEU A 75 -2.70 -7.54 -1.82
CA LEU A 75 -3.72 -7.14 -0.86
C LEU A 75 -3.89 -8.17 0.27
N ARG A 76 -3.90 -9.47 -0.08
CA ARG A 76 -3.93 -10.55 0.91
C ARG A 76 -2.71 -10.54 1.82
N ALA A 77 -1.52 -10.35 1.26
CA ALA A 77 -0.28 -10.28 2.03
C ALA A 77 -0.26 -9.05 2.95
N LEU A 78 -0.75 -7.89 2.49
CA LEU A 78 -0.91 -6.70 3.33
C LEU A 78 -1.88 -6.93 4.49
N ALA A 79 -3.01 -7.58 4.24
CA ALA A 79 -3.97 -7.90 5.30
C ALA A 79 -3.42 -8.89 6.34
N VAL A 80 -2.60 -9.86 5.91
CA VAL A 80 -1.91 -10.79 6.83
C VAL A 80 -0.82 -10.08 7.62
N ALA A 81 -0.05 -9.20 6.98
CA ALA A 81 0.99 -8.41 7.63
C ALA A 81 0.42 -7.52 8.74
N ASP A 82 -0.71 -6.85 8.48
CA ASP A 82 -1.39 -5.98 9.45
C ASP A 82 -1.94 -6.75 10.66
N LYS A 83 -2.56 -7.92 10.43
CA LYS A 83 -3.13 -8.73 11.52
C LYS A 83 -2.10 -9.32 12.47
N ASP A 84 -0.98 -9.78 11.94
CA ASP A 84 0.05 -10.49 12.71
C ASP A 84 1.20 -9.57 13.17
N ASN A 85 1.09 -8.25 12.91
CA ASN A 85 2.16 -7.26 13.12
C ASN A 85 3.50 -7.74 12.54
N SER A 86 3.45 -8.30 11.34
CA SER A 86 4.58 -8.98 10.70
C SER A 86 5.04 -8.23 9.45
N GLN A 87 6.29 -8.47 9.04
CA GLN A 87 6.81 -7.87 7.81
C GLN A 87 6.08 -8.41 6.57
N PHE A 88 5.92 -7.55 5.55
CA PHE A 88 5.24 -7.90 4.31
C PHE A 88 5.81 -9.18 3.66
N ASP A 89 7.13 -9.34 3.61
CA ASP A 89 7.78 -10.51 3.01
C ASP A 89 7.39 -11.83 3.71
N ALA A 90 7.29 -11.81 5.04
CA ALA A 90 6.87 -12.98 5.82
C ALA A 90 5.39 -13.32 5.54
N ALA A 91 4.53 -12.31 5.50
CA ALA A 91 3.13 -12.46 5.14
C ALA A 91 2.96 -12.96 3.69
N LEU A 92 3.76 -12.44 2.76
CA LEU A 92 3.75 -12.84 1.36
C LEU A 92 4.13 -14.31 1.21
N ASN A 93 5.15 -14.78 1.93
CA ASN A 93 5.55 -16.18 1.90
C ASN A 93 4.40 -17.11 2.34
N ARG A 94 3.66 -16.72 3.39
CA ARG A 94 2.48 -17.45 3.85
C ARG A 94 1.38 -17.49 2.80
N VAL A 95 1.08 -16.36 2.16
CA VAL A 95 0.04 -16.29 1.11
C VAL A 95 0.43 -17.13 -0.11
N LYS A 96 1.71 -17.17 -0.48
CA LYS A 96 2.20 -17.99 -1.60
C LYS A 96 2.13 -19.50 -1.36
N HIS A 97 2.27 -19.93 -0.11
CA HIS A 97 2.22 -21.36 0.27
C HIS A 97 0.79 -21.84 0.62
N ALA A 98 -0.19 -20.94 0.67
CA ALA A 98 -1.57 -21.26 1.00
C ALA A 98 -2.41 -21.66 -0.24
N VAL A 99 -1.76 -22.08 -1.34
CA VAL A 99 -2.39 -22.50 -2.60
C VAL A 99 -1.89 -23.86 -3.05
#